data_AF-A0A2H1V0D6-F1
#
_entry.id   AF-A0A2H1V0D6-F1
#
_cell.length_a   1.000
_cell.length_b   1.000
_cell.length_c   1.000
_cell.angle_alpha   90.00
_cell.angle_beta   90.00
_cell.angle_gamma   90.00
#
_symmetry.space_group_name_H-M   'P 1'
#
loop_
_entity.id
_entity.type
_entity.pdbx_description
1 polymer ?
#
loop_
_entity_poly.entity_id
_entity_poly.type
_entity_poly.pdbx_seq_one_letter_code
_entity_poly.pdbx_strand_id
1 'polypeptide(L)' 'MHKAYTVLEVESLTSGWSADVSGHLTAKYPGLKYDNEHLYVMDIKPSRYLFKLFDRGVKLFAPGTV' A
#
# COMPACT_ATOMS: atom_id res chain seq x y z
N MET A 1 -8.49 -2.93 20.01
CA MET A 1 -8.69 -1.80 19.07
C MET A 1 -7.33 -1.35 18.57
N HIS A 2 -7.07 -1.44 17.25
CA HIS A 2 -5.81 -0.96 16.68
C HIS A 2 -5.80 0.59 16.71
N LYS A 3 -4.67 1.22 17.06
CA LYS A 3 -4.61 2.69 17.20
C LYS A 3 -4.73 3.43 15.86
N ALA A 4 -4.33 2.78 14.77
CA ALA A 4 -4.39 3.33 13.42
C ALA A 4 -5.51 2.67 12.62
N TYR A 5 -6.31 3.49 11.92
CA TYR A 5 -7.35 3.03 11.02
C TYR A 5 -6.77 2.43 9.73
N THR A 6 -5.79 3.15 9.15
CA THR A 6 -5.05 2.76 7.95
C THR A 6 -3.55 2.73 8.24
N VAL A 7 -2.83 1.79 7.64
CA VAL A 7 -1.37 1.65 7.71
C VAL A 7 -0.83 1.59 6.28
N LEU A 8 0.19 2.41 6.00
CA LEU A 8 0.92 2.41 4.74
C LEU A 8 2.35 1.89 5.01
N GLU A 9 2.72 0.79 4.36
CA GLU A 9 4.06 0.21 4.44
C GLU A 9 4.81 0.51 3.14
N VAL A 10 5.99 1.10 3.27
CA VAL A 10 6.85 1.49 2.14
C VAL A 10 8.10 0.63 2.18
N GLU A 11 8.33 -0.13 1.11
CA GLU A 11 9.50 -0.99 0.94
C GLU A 11 10.26 -0.54 -0.31
N SER A 12 11.50 -0.08 -0.14
CA SER A 12 12.36 0.27 -1.28
C SER A 12 12.91 -1.00 -1.92
N LEU A 13 12.99 -1.02 -3.26
CA LEU A 13 13.73 -2.08 -3.95
C LEU A 13 15.22 -1.93 -3.65
N THR A 14 15.92 -3.05 -3.49
CA THR A 14 17.38 -3.04 -3.31
C THR A 14 18.03 -2.35 -4.51
N SER A 15 18.93 -1.41 -4.22
CA SER A 15 19.62 -0.59 -5.22
C SER A 15 20.29 -1.48 -6.26
N GLY A 16 19.78 -1.45 -7.49
CA GLY A 16 20.26 -2.26 -8.61
C GLY A 16 19.17 -2.92 -9.46
N TRP A 17 17.90 -2.92 -9.02
CA TRP A 17 16.88 -3.77 -9.63
C TRP A 17 15.93 -3.09 -10.63
N SER A 18 15.84 -1.75 -10.71
CA SER A 18 15.05 -1.07 -11.76
C SER A 18 15.31 0.44 -11.83
N ALA A 19 15.42 1.00 -13.04
CA ALA A 19 15.39 2.46 -13.27
C ALA A 19 13.94 3.01 -13.27
N ASP A 20 12.94 2.13 -13.30
CA ASP A 20 11.53 2.45 -13.52
C ASP A 20 10.67 2.35 -12.27
N VAL A 21 11.19 1.74 -11.21
CA VAL A 21 10.46 1.54 -9.96
C VAL A 21 11.39 1.74 -8.79
N SER A 22 10.95 2.52 -7.80
CA SER A 22 11.67 2.78 -6.55
C SER A 22 11.30 1.79 -5.44
N GLY A 23 10.10 1.24 -5.46
CA GLY A 23 9.66 0.35 -4.38
C GLY A 23 8.21 -0.12 -4.47
N HIS A 24 7.79 -0.79 -3.40
CA HIS A 24 6.42 -1.21 -3.13
C HIS A 24 5.77 -0.34 -2.05
N LEU A 25 4.49 -0.05 -2.23
CA LEU A 25 3.63 0.56 -1.22
C LEU A 25 2.47 -0.39 -0.93
N THR A 26 2.30 -0.80 0.32
CA THR A 26 1.19 -1.65 0.75
C THR A 26 0.26 -0.88 1.69
N ALA A 27 -1.01 -0.79 1.32
CA ALA A 27 -2.06 -0.20 2.15
C ALA A 27 -2.85 -1.28 2.88
N LYS A 28 -2.89 -1.20 4.22
CA LYS A 28 -3.62 -2.09 5.12
C LYS A 28 -4.65 -1.28 5.92
N TYR A 29 -5.78 -1.90 6.26
CA TYR A 29 -6.88 -1.26 6.97
C TYR A 29 -7.21 -1.98 8.29
N PRO A 30 -6.28 -2.00 9.27
CA PRO A 30 -6.49 -2.74 10.50
C PRO A 30 -7.63 -2.20 11.39
N GLY A 31 -8.03 -0.93 11.22
CA GLY A 31 -9.15 -0.34 11.95
C GLY A 31 -10.50 -0.94 11.58
N LEU A 32 -10.67 -1.33 10.32
CA LEU A 32 -11.92 -1.90 9.79
C LEU A 32 -12.25 -3.29 10.35
N LYS A 33 -11.25 -4.03 10.85
CA LYS A 33 -11.47 -5.32 11.52
C LYS A 33 -12.29 -5.22 12.80
N TYR A 34 -12.40 -4.03 13.37
CA TYR A 34 -13.08 -3.77 14.64
C TYR A 34 -14.29 -2.86 14.47
N ASP A 35 -14.65 -2.53 13.22
CA ASP A 35 -15.81 -1.70 12.92
C ASP A 35 -17.06 -2.57 12.84
N ASN A 36 -17.98 -2.39 13.79
CA ASN A 36 -19.17 -3.24 13.94
C ASN A 36 -20.15 -3.10 12.77
N GLU A 37 -20.10 -2.00 12.01
CA GLU A 37 -20.92 -1.81 10.80
C GLU A 37 -20.43 -2.68 9.62
N HIS A 38 -19.18 -3.15 9.68
CA HIS A 38 -18.52 -3.89 8.60
C HIS A 38 -18.37 -5.39 8.87
N LEU A 39 -18.95 -5.91 9.97
CA LEU A 39 -19.00 -7.35 10.27
C LEU A 39 -19.61 -8.20 9.13
N TYR A 40 -20.35 -7.57 8.22
CA TYR A 40 -20.99 -8.21 7.06
C TYR A 40 -20.54 -7.67 5.70
N VAL A 41 -19.59 -6.72 5.67
CA VAL A 41 -19.25 -5.97 4.45
C VAL A 41 -17.77 -6.14 4.13
N MET A 42 -17.51 -7.06 3.19
CA MET A 42 -16.28 -7.23 2.40
C MET A 42 -14.97 -7.40 3.19
N ASP A 43 -14.30 -8.53 2.96
CA ASP A 43 -12.92 -8.75 3.37
C ASP A 43 -12.00 -7.82 2.56
N ILE A 44 -11.77 -6.61 3.08
CA ILE A 44 -10.97 -5.58 2.41
C ILE A 44 -9.52 -6.06 2.36
N LYS A 45 -9.14 -6.54 1.17
CA LYS A 45 -7.78 -7.02 0.93
C LYS A 45 -6.79 -5.85 0.93
N PRO A 46 -5.58 -6.06 1.47
CA PRO A 46 -4.50 -5.10 1.30
C PRO A 46 -4.28 -4.77 -0.17
N SER A 47 -4.07 -3.49 -0.47
CA SER A 47 -3.76 -3.04 -1.82
C SER A 47 -2.25 -2.83 -1.93
N ARG A 48 -1.62 -3.43 -2.95
CA ARG A 48 -0.18 -3.33 -3.20
C ARG A 48 0.07 -2.56 -4.49
N TYR A 49 0.89 -1.53 -4.40
CA TYR A 49 1.27 -0.66 -5.51
C TYR A 49 2.79 -0.72 -5.71
N LEU A 50 3.23 -0.44 -6.93
CA LEU A 50 4.59 -0.01 -7.18
C LEU A 50 4.64 1.52 -7.14
N PHE A 51 5.77 2.10 -6.76
CA PHE A 51 5.97 3.54 -6.85
C PHE A 51 7.31 3.89 -7.46
N LYS A 52 7.36 5.02 -8.17
CA LYS A 52 8.59 5.65 -8.64
C LYS A 52 8.71 7.03 -7.99
N LEU A 53 9.86 7.30 -7.38
CA LEU A 53 10.27 8.61 -6.91
C LEU A 53 10.87 9.40 -8.07
N PHE A 54 10.53 10.68 -8.10
CA PHE A 54 11.13 11.69 -8.97
C PHE A 54 11.54 12.87 -8.10
N ASP A 55 12.37 13.76 -8.63
CA ASP A 55 12.94 14.90 -7.89
C ASP A 55 11.92 15.72 -7.08
N ARG A 56 10.65 15.76 -7.52
CA ARG A 56 9.57 16.52 -6.86
C ARG A 56 8.25 15.77 -6.73
N GLY A 57 8.24 14.45 -6.85
CA GLY A 57 6.97 13.73 -6.83
C GLY A 57 7.06 12.22 -6.74
N VAL A 58 5.88 11.61 -6.63
CA VAL A 58 5.69 10.16 -6.56
C VAL A 58 4.66 9.78 -7.61
N LYS A 59 4.95 8.76 -8.42
CA LYS A 59 3.95 8.10 -9.26
C LYS A 59 3.64 6.74 -8.66
N LEU A 60 2.36 6.47 -8.40
CA LEU A 60 1.87 5.15 -8.06
C LEU A 60 1.45 4.43 -9.33
N PHE A 61 1.89 3.18 -9.49
CA PHE A 61 1.44 2.30 -10.55
C PHE A 61 0.31 1.43 -10.05
N ALA A 62 -0.61 1.09 -10.95
CA ALA A 62 -1.80 0.31 -10.59
C ALA A 62 -1.40 -1.03 -9.94
N PRO A 63 -2.19 -1.52 -8.98
CA PRO A 63 -1.97 -2.84 -8.39
C PRO A 63 -1.94 -3.91 -9.49
N GLY A 64 -0.87 -4.71 -9.54
CA GLY A 64 -0.70 -5.78 -10.52
C GLY A 64 -0.04 -5.37 -11.84
N THR A 65 0.48 -4.14 -11.97
CA THR A 65 1.38 -3.79 -13.08
C THR A 65 2.71 -4.50 -12.84
N VAL A 66 3.09 -5.39 -13.76
CA VAL A 66 4.25 -6.32 -13.68
C VAL A 66 5.57 -5.57 -13.78
#